data_AF-A0A8S0FH92-F1
#
_entry.id   AF-A0A8S0FH92-F1
#
_cell.length_a   1.000
_cell.length_b   1.000
_cell.length_c   1.000
_cell.angle_alpha   90.00
_cell.angle_beta   90.00
_cell.angle_gamma   90.00
#
_symmetry.space_group_name_H-M   'P 1'
#
loop_
_entity.id
_entity.type
_entity.pdbx_description
1 polymer ?
#
loop_
_entity_poly.entity_id
_entity_poly.type
_entity_poly.pdbx_seq_one_letter_code
_entity_poly.pdbx_strand_id
1 'polypeptide(L)'
;MAGTVLYQDRAMKQITFAPRNHLLTNTNTWTPDSQWLVFDVRPSGASFTGETIERVNIHTGEVEVIYRASQGAYVGVVTVHPKSEKYVFIHGPENPDETWTLNAITTFIIGAE
;
A
#
# COMPACT_ATOMS: atom_id res chain seq x y z
N MET A 1 -3.52 15.12 41.50
CA MET A 1 -3.99 15.93 40.36
C MET A 1 -3.58 15.21 39.10
N ALA A 2 -4.52 14.57 38.41
CA ALA A 2 -4.27 13.86 37.16
C ALA A 2 -4.14 14.89 36.03
N GLY A 3 -3.05 14.82 35.26
CA GLY A 3 -2.79 15.72 34.14
C GLY A 3 -3.79 15.48 33.02
N THR A 4 -4.47 16.54 32.60
CA THR A 4 -5.30 16.55 31.40
C THR A 4 -4.41 16.34 30.19
N VAL A 5 -4.52 15.18 29.54
CA VAL A 5 -3.99 14.97 28.20
C VAL A 5 -4.86 15.83 27.26
N LEU A 6 -4.30 16.91 26.73
CA LEU A 6 -4.93 17.71 25.69
C LEU A 6 -4.90 16.90 24.38
N TYR A 7 -5.87 16.00 24.20
CA TYR A 7 -6.18 15.49 22.87
C TYR A 7 -6.79 16.67 22.11
N GLN A 8 -5.96 17.39 21.34
CA GLN A 8 -6.49 18.33 20.37
C GLN A 8 -7.47 17.54 19.50
N ASP A 9 -8.73 17.96 19.51
CA ASP A 9 -9.81 17.44 18.69
C ASP A 9 -9.52 17.77 17.22
N ARG A 10 -8.51 17.10 16.65
CA ARG A 10 -8.20 17.17 15.23
C ARG A 10 -9.24 16.29 14.56
N ALA A 11 -10.24 16.93 13.96
CA ALA A 11 -11.21 16.26 13.11
C ALA A 11 -10.47 15.28 12.16
N MET A 12 -10.99 14.04 12.07
CA MET A 12 -10.42 13.06 11.14
C MET A 12 -10.39 13.61 9.72
N LYS A 13 -9.24 13.51 9.05
CA LYS A 13 -9.06 13.92 7.65
C LYS A 13 -9.12 12.68 6.76
N GLN A 14 -10.13 12.58 5.91
CA GLN A 14 -10.14 11.64 4.78
C GLN A 14 -9.27 12.20 3.65
N ILE A 15 -8.36 11.39 3.12
CA ILE A 15 -7.39 11.81 2.08
C ILE A 15 -7.54 11.06 0.75
N THR A 16 -8.34 10.00 0.71
CA THR A 16 -8.68 9.27 -0.53
C THR A 16 -10.19 9.14 -0.69
N PHE A 17 -10.66 9.14 -1.95
CA PHE A 17 -12.10 9.20 -2.27
C PHE A 17 -12.54 8.23 -3.37
N ALA A 18 -11.59 7.54 -4.03
CA ALA A 18 -11.92 6.61 -5.09
C ALA A 18 -12.82 5.47 -4.55
N PRO A 19 -13.83 5.00 -5.31
CA PRO A 19 -14.76 3.96 -4.86
C PRO A 19 -14.12 2.56 -4.97
N ARG A 20 -12.96 2.39 -4.34
CA ARG A 20 -12.16 1.17 -4.28
C ARG A 20 -11.47 1.07 -2.92
N ASN A 21 -10.81 -0.05 -2.67
CA ASN A 21 -10.14 -0.27 -1.40
C ASN A 21 -8.82 0.50 -1.31
N HIS A 22 -8.42 0.81 -0.09
CA HIS A 22 -7.16 1.48 0.24
C HIS A 22 -6.56 0.75 1.45
N LEU A 23 -5.99 -0.43 1.22
CA LEU A 23 -5.54 -1.32 2.28
C LEU A 23 -4.10 -0.98 2.68
N LEU A 24 -3.94 -0.53 3.92
CA LEU A 24 -2.63 -0.37 4.54
C LEU A 24 -2.17 -1.71 5.13
N THR A 25 -0.93 -2.10 4.85
CA THR A 25 -0.25 -3.15 5.60
C THR A 25 -0.04 -2.69 7.05
N ASN A 26 0.08 -3.63 7.99
CA ASN A 26 0.18 -3.35 9.42
C ASN A 26 1.49 -2.65 9.85
N THR A 27 2.46 -2.45 8.96
CA THR A 27 3.76 -1.83 9.28
C THR A 27 4.37 -1.16 8.06
N ASN A 28 5.30 -0.22 8.31
CA ASN A 28 6.15 0.41 7.31
C ASN A 28 5.40 0.93 6.08
N THR A 29 4.32 1.69 6.26
CA THR A 29 3.51 2.23 5.15
C THR A 29 3.82 3.69 4.79
N TRP A 30 4.72 4.34 5.52
CA TRP A 30 5.12 5.73 5.30
C TRP A 30 6.41 5.82 4.49
N THR A 31 6.47 6.77 3.56
CA THR A 31 7.76 7.18 2.96
C THR A 31 8.66 7.83 4.01
N PRO A 32 10.01 7.77 3.85
CA PRO A 32 10.94 8.32 4.85
C PRO A 32 10.79 9.82 5.13
N ASP A 33 10.30 10.58 4.15
CA ASP A 33 10.01 12.02 4.26
C ASP A 33 8.67 12.33 4.95
N SER A 34 7.91 11.28 5.32
CA SER A 34 6.59 11.36 5.96
C SER A 34 5.54 12.12 5.14
N GLN A 35 5.73 12.23 3.82
CA GLN A 35 4.77 12.92 2.94
C GLN A 35 3.73 11.96 2.34
N TRP A 36 4.05 10.67 2.21
CA TRP A 36 3.21 9.70 1.52
C TRP A 36 2.87 8.48 2.37
N LEU A 37 1.63 8.00 2.22
CA LEU A 37 1.15 6.70 2.70
C LEU A 37 0.98 5.76 1.52
N VAL A 38 1.49 4.54 1.63
CA VAL A 38 1.45 3.53 0.57
C VAL A 38 0.45 2.44 0.92
N PHE A 39 -0.38 2.06 -0.04
CA PHE A 39 -1.46 1.08 0.11
C PHE A 39 -1.58 0.18 -1.13
N ASP A 40 -2.28 -0.94 -0.95
CA ASP A 40 -2.75 -1.78 -2.05
C ASP A 40 -4.29 -1.73 -2.17
N VAL A 41 -4.83 -2.17 -3.29
CA VAL A 41 -6.28 -2.04 -3.59
C VAL A 41 -7.10 -3.31 -3.30
N ARG A 42 -6.54 -4.27 -2.55
CA ARG A 42 -7.23 -5.52 -2.25
C ARG A 42 -8.45 -5.28 -1.37
N PRO A 43 -9.54 -6.06 -1.55
CA PRO A 43 -10.76 -5.93 -0.75
C PRO A 43 -10.59 -6.37 0.70
N SER A 44 -9.62 -7.24 0.98
CA SER A 44 -9.28 -7.67 2.33
C SER A 44 -7.87 -8.23 2.38
N GLY A 45 -7.30 -8.35 3.59
CA GLY A 45 -5.99 -8.99 3.79
C GLY A 45 -5.96 -10.48 3.43
N ALA A 46 -7.13 -11.14 3.35
CA ALA A 46 -7.26 -12.55 2.96
C ALA A 46 -7.45 -12.74 1.44
N SER A 47 -7.67 -11.66 0.69
CA SER A 47 -7.73 -11.69 -0.77
C SER A 47 -6.35 -11.38 -1.36
N PHE A 48 -6.05 -11.95 -2.52
CA PHE A 48 -4.87 -11.64 -3.31
C PHE A 48 -5.25 -11.34 -4.76
N THR A 49 -6.02 -10.26 -4.94
CA THR A 49 -6.61 -9.81 -6.20
C THR A 49 -6.27 -8.34 -6.51
N GLY A 50 -5.23 -7.80 -5.87
CA GLY A 50 -4.86 -6.40 -6.02
C GLY A 50 -4.14 -6.18 -7.35
N GLU A 51 -4.51 -5.15 -8.08
CA GLU A 51 -3.89 -4.86 -9.39
C GLU A 51 -2.82 -3.77 -9.31
N THR A 52 -2.86 -2.95 -8.26
CA THR A 52 -1.96 -1.80 -8.11
C THR A 52 -1.42 -1.68 -6.69
N ILE A 53 -0.19 -1.16 -6.64
CA ILE A 53 0.38 -0.54 -5.45
C ILE A 53 0.36 0.97 -5.68
N GLU A 54 -0.14 1.70 -4.70
CA GLU A 54 -0.39 3.13 -4.82
C GLU A 54 0.11 3.88 -3.59
N ARG A 55 0.30 5.18 -3.74
CA ARG A 55 0.62 6.09 -2.64
C ARG A 55 -0.28 7.31 -2.67
N VAL A 56 -0.58 7.87 -1.51
CA VAL A 56 -1.31 9.13 -1.35
C VAL A 56 -0.48 10.14 -0.58
N ASN A 57 -0.36 11.36 -1.10
CA ASN A 57 0.28 12.46 -0.40
C ASN A 57 -0.67 12.98 0.68
N ILE A 58 -0.22 13.02 1.94
CA ILE A 58 -1.10 13.35 3.07
C ILE A 58 -1.51 14.82 3.12
N HIS A 59 -0.76 15.70 2.46
CA HIS A 59 -1.03 17.14 2.43
C HIS A 59 -1.97 17.48 1.29
N THR A 60 -1.67 17.02 0.07
CA THR A 60 -2.38 17.38 -1.16
C THR A 60 -3.53 16.44 -1.50
N GLY A 61 -3.51 15.19 -1.02
CA GLY A 61 -4.45 14.14 -1.45
C GLY A 61 -4.15 13.59 -2.84
N GLU A 62 -3.02 13.96 -3.45
CA GLU A 62 -2.55 13.38 -4.71
C GLU A 62 -2.34 11.88 -4.56
N VAL A 63 -2.83 11.10 -5.52
CA VAL A 63 -2.69 9.64 -5.54
C VAL A 63 -1.89 9.23 -6.76
N GLU A 64 -0.86 8.42 -6.54
CA GLU A 64 -0.01 7.89 -7.59
C GLU A 64 0.00 6.37 -7.59
N VAL A 65 -0.06 5.77 -8.78
CA VAL A 65 0.16 4.35 -8.98
C VAL A 65 1.67 4.13 -9.17
N ILE A 66 2.32 3.56 -8.16
CA ILE A 66 3.77 3.28 -8.21
C ILE A 66 4.08 1.92 -8.82
N TYR A 67 3.08 1.03 -8.88
CA TYR A 67 3.18 -0.22 -9.60
C TYR A 67 1.81 -0.71 -10.08
N ARG A 68 1.78 -1.26 -11.28
CA ARG A 68 0.62 -1.97 -11.84
C ARG A 68 1.05 -3.38 -12.22
N ALA A 69 0.36 -4.36 -11.66
CA ALA A 69 0.55 -5.75 -12.03
C ALA A 69 0.23 -5.95 -13.52
N SER A 70 0.98 -6.85 -14.16
CA SER A 70 0.89 -7.11 -15.59
C SER A 70 0.64 -8.60 -15.84
N GLN A 71 0.19 -8.95 -17.04
CA GLN A 71 0.02 -10.34 -17.48
C GLN A 71 -0.83 -11.21 -16.51
N GLY A 72 -1.92 -10.63 -15.98
CA GLY A 72 -2.82 -11.34 -15.07
C GLY A 72 -2.26 -11.61 -13.67
N ALA A 73 -1.10 -11.06 -13.32
CA ALA A 73 -0.58 -11.11 -11.95
C ALA A 73 -1.39 -10.23 -11.00
N TYR A 74 -1.25 -10.52 -9.70
CA TYR A 74 -1.76 -9.70 -8.62
C TYR A 74 -0.65 -9.28 -7.65
N VAL A 75 -0.89 -8.17 -6.96
CA VAL A 75 0.03 -7.57 -5.99
C VAL A 75 -0.67 -7.20 -4.69
N GLY A 76 0.13 -7.07 -3.62
CA GLY A 76 -0.33 -6.51 -2.36
C GLY A 76 0.71 -6.60 -1.25
N VAL A 77 0.30 -6.23 -0.04
CA VAL A 77 1.15 -6.28 1.17
C VAL A 77 2.41 -5.44 0.99
N VAL A 78 2.22 -4.18 0.57
CA VAL A 78 3.33 -3.25 0.38
C VAL A 78 3.89 -2.75 1.70
N THR A 79 5.22 -2.60 1.73
CA THR A 79 6.00 -1.95 2.78
C THR A 79 7.04 -1.02 2.14
N VAL A 80 7.42 0.02 2.87
CA VAL A 80 8.39 1.03 2.48
C VAL A 80 9.70 0.79 3.22
N HIS A 81 10.82 0.93 2.53
CA HIS A 81 12.13 0.93 3.14
C HIS A 81 12.29 2.16 4.08
N PRO A 82 12.83 1.99 5.30
CA PRO A 82 12.78 3.02 6.34
C PRO A 82 13.69 4.24 6.09
N LYS A 83 14.63 4.15 5.14
CA LYS A 83 15.66 5.19 4.92
C LYS A 83 15.76 5.67 3.47
N SER A 84 15.05 5.02 2.56
CA SER A 84 15.08 5.38 1.15
C SER A 84 13.72 5.07 0.56
N GLU A 85 13.35 5.82 -0.47
CA GLU A 85 12.08 5.66 -1.14
C GLU A 85 12.13 4.43 -2.06
N LYS A 86 12.03 3.27 -1.41
CA LYS A 86 11.97 1.96 -2.04
C LYS A 86 10.82 1.18 -1.46
N TYR A 87 10.19 0.37 -2.29
CA TYR A 87 8.98 -0.36 -1.94
C TYR A 87 9.21 -1.85 -2.11
N VAL A 88 8.71 -2.62 -1.15
CA VAL A 88 8.72 -4.07 -1.17
C VAL A 88 7.27 -4.54 -1.08
N PHE A 89 6.84 -5.40 -1.99
CA PHE A 89 5.50 -5.98 -1.94
C PHE A 89 5.51 -7.41 -2.48
N ILE A 90 4.41 -8.11 -2.22
CA ILE A 90 4.18 -9.45 -2.74
C ILE A 90 3.59 -9.33 -4.14
N HIS A 91 4.16 -10.07 -5.08
CA HIS A 91 3.67 -10.19 -6.44
C HIS A 91 3.43 -11.68 -6.73
N GLY A 92 2.27 -11.98 -7.30
CA GLY A 92 1.94 -13.29 -7.84
C GLY A 92 2.74 -13.58 -9.12
N PRO A 93 2.68 -14.77 -9.69
CA PRO A 93 3.31 -15.01 -10.99
C PRO A 93 2.57 -14.25 -12.09
N GLU A 94 3.33 -13.87 -13.11
CA GLU A 94 2.77 -13.45 -14.39
C GLU A 94 2.32 -14.67 -15.20
N ASN A 95 1.25 -14.51 -15.98
CA ASN A 95 0.59 -15.57 -16.73
C ASN A 95 0.24 -16.78 -15.84
N PRO A 96 -0.49 -16.59 -14.73
CA PRO A 96 -0.93 -17.72 -13.92
C PRO A 96 -1.83 -18.64 -14.74
N ASP A 97 -1.62 -19.94 -14.64
CA ASP A 97 -2.58 -20.91 -15.17
C ASP A 97 -3.71 -21.16 -14.15
N GLU A 98 -4.73 -21.91 -14.58
CA GLU A 98 -5.90 -22.23 -13.76
C GLU A 98 -5.57 -23.07 -12.50
N THR A 99 -4.37 -23.64 -12.42
CA THR A 99 -3.91 -24.43 -11.26
C THR A 99 -3.17 -23.60 -10.23
N TRP A 100 -2.92 -22.31 -10.52
CA TRP A 100 -2.21 -21.43 -9.61
C TRP A 100 -2.94 -21.25 -8.28
N THR A 101 -2.18 -21.37 -7.20
CA THR A 101 -2.62 -21.08 -5.82
C THR A 101 -1.59 -20.16 -5.15
N LEU A 102 -2.00 -19.49 -4.07
CA LEU A 102 -1.19 -18.51 -3.29
C LEU A 102 0.13 -19.06 -2.70
N ASN A 103 0.56 -20.27 -3.06
CA ASN A 103 1.80 -20.89 -2.58
C ASN A 103 3.04 -20.45 -3.38
N ALA A 104 2.86 -19.80 -4.54
CA ALA A 104 3.95 -19.25 -5.35
C ALA A 104 3.87 -17.71 -5.34
N ILE A 105 4.41 -17.11 -4.29
CA ILE A 105 4.57 -15.65 -4.18
C ILE A 105 6.05 -15.27 -4.25
N THR A 106 6.37 -14.21 -4.98
CA THR A 106 7.72 -13.65 -5.04
C THR A 106 7.71 -12.22 -4.48
N THR A 107 8.77 -11.85 -3.78
CA THR A 107 8.97 -10.51 -3.25
C THR A 107 9.63 -9.64 -4.31
N PHE A 108 9.02 -8.49 -4.64
CA PHE A 108 9.56 -7.53 -5.60
C PHE A 108 9.99 -6.25 -4.90
N ILE A 109 11.10 -5.66 -5.38
CA ILE A 109 11.62 -4.37 -4.90
C ILE A 109 11.51 -3.37 -6.06
N ILE A 110 10.83 -2.25 -5.82
CA ILE A 110 10.86 -1.09 -6.71
C ILE A 110 11.71 0.00 -6.06
N GLY A 111 12.65 0.56 -6.82
CA GLY A 111 13.31 1.82 -6.45
C GLY A 111 12.52 3.01 -7.01
N ALA A 112 12.37 4.08 -6.24
CA ALA A 112 11.98 5.36 -6.81
C ALA A 112 13.08 5.81 -7.79
N GLU A 113 12.71 6.08 -9.04
CA GLU A 113 13.53 6.81 -10.01
C GLU A 113 13.43 8.32 -9.78
#